data_AF-D1AMT9-F1
#
_entry.id   AF-D1AMT9-F1
#
_cell.length_a   1.000
_cell.length_b   1.000
_cell.length_c   1.000
_cell.angle_alpha   90.00
_cell.angle_beta   90.00
_cell.angle_gamma   90.00
#
_symmetry.space_group_name_H-M   'P 1'
#
loop_
_entity.id
_entity.type
_entity.pdbx_description
1 polymer ?
#
loop_
_entity_poly.entity_id
_entity_poly.type
_entity_poly.pdbx_seq_one_letter_code
_entity_poly.pdbx_strand_id
1 'polypeptide(L)'
;MNKFLYFFYLFLLGRNILLLSNSYSNKTTGVLLLINMLFCFILALILLFKSKKYNVYLIVTILSFSIFYIYYSGYSDMNKDFNKMVYYIFILLSIVEIIMFIFVKMKESKKVKTTLYLCFCFIAGILFLRFLNNYYQEPKKIVYSTRITSLKDKQEMLEIIGKMPGIKSADIIEDYEKSSLSYEDNVYYHYNFKESLEPSDLIIDISLKTLVDDTSLDSLAYKIQKYIKLSGLENDLVRIYIVTDRDDRRAINIYDFQNDNIKVRYKRTEPYIAGSSPLLNIFSLAVKILKGVVSEY
;
A
#
# COMPACT_ATOMS: atom_id res chain seq x y z
N MET A 1 -30.97 13.98 -17.93
CA MET A 1 -30.01 14.79 -17.16
C MET A 1 -29.51 14.10 -15.89
N ASN A 2 -30.36 13.70 -14.94
CA ASN A 2 -29.94 13.15 -13.64
C ASN A 2 -29.12 11.83 -13.67
N LYS A 3 -29.39 10.94 -14.64
CA LYS A 3 -28.59 9.70 -14.82
C LYS A 3 -27.17 10.00 -15.30
N PHE A 4 -27.01 10.94 -16.24
CA PHE A 4 -25.71 11.32 -16.79
C PHE A 4 -24.78 11.88 -15.72
N LEU A 5 -25.28 12.79 -14.87
CA LEU A 5 -24.51 13.33 -13.75
C LEU A 5 -24.03 12.23 -12.78
N TYR A 6 -24.87 11.25 -12.49
CA TYR A 6 -24.51 10.13 -11.64
C TYR A 6 -23.43 9.23 -12.28
N PHE A 7 -23.57 8.90 -13.57
CA PHE A 7 -22.55 8.14 -14.29
C PHE A 7 -21.21 8.89 -14.38
N PHE A 8 -21.26 10.20 -14.64
CA PHE A 8 -20.05 11.02 -14.68
C PHE A 8 -19.37 11.09 -13.31
N TYR A 9 -20.14 11.22 -12.23
CA TYR A 9 -19.62 11.15 -10.86
C TYR A 9 -18.95 9.79 -10.58
N LEU A 10 -19.60 8.67 -10.92
CA LEU A 10 -18.99 7.34 -10.77
C LEU A 10 -17.72 7.18 -11.60
N PHE A 11 -17.68 7.74 -12.81
CA PHE A 11 -16.49 7.75 -13.65
C PHE A 11 -15.32 8.49 -12.97
N LEU A 12 -15.57 9.66 -12.37
CA LEU A 12 -14.52 10.38 -11.65
C LEU A 12 -14.07 9.65 -10.38
N LEU A 13 -14.98 9.00 -9.65
CA LEU A 13 -14.60 8.11 -8.54
C LEU A 13 -13.71 6.95 -9.02
N GLY A 14 -14.05 6.32 -10.15
CA GLY A 14 -13.21 5.31 -10.77
C GLY A 14 -11.85 5.85 -11.21
N ARG A 15 -11.79 7.09 -11.70
CA ARG A 15 -10.55 7.76 -12.06
C ARG A 15 -9.63 8.00 -10.86
N ASN A 16 -10.16 8.25 -9.66
CA ASN A 16 -9.34 8.31 -8.44
C ASN A 16 -8.61 6.97 -8.22
N ILE A 17 -9.30 5.85 -8.37
CA ILE A 17 -8.69 4.51 -8.26
C ILE A 17 -7.58 4.33 -9.30
N LEU A 18 -7.82 4.71 -10.56
CA LEU A 18 -6.81 4.63 -11.62
C LEU A 18 -5.57 5.50 -11.32
N LEU A 19 -5.78 6.73 -10.86
CA LEU A 19 -4.70 7.63 -10.46
C LEU A 19 -3.89 7.05 -9.32
N LEU A 20 -4.53 6.46 -8.31
CA LEU A 20 -3.86 5.80 -7.19
C LEU A 20 -3.12 4.53 -7.62
N SER A 21 -3.67 3.77 -8.55
CA SER A 21 -3.05 2.53 -9.07
C SER A 21 -1.77 2.80 -9.84
N ASN A 22 -1.77 3.80 -10.73
CA ASN A 22 -0.63 4.14 -11.60
C ASN A 22 0.19 5.34 -11.09
N SER A 23 0.12 5.62 -9.78
CA SER A 23 0.68 6.86 -9.23
C SER A 23 2.18 6.82 -9.08
N TYR A 24 2.85 7.77 -9.72
CA TYR A 24 4.14 8.27 -9.25
C TYR A 24 3.93 9.26 -8.09
N SER A 25 4.83 9.27 -7.12
CA SER A 25 4.85 10.21 -5.99
C SER A 25 5.24 11.65 -6.37
N ASN A 26 4.94 12.07 -7.61
CA ASN A 26 5.30 13.38 -8.16
C ASN A 26 4.18 14.42 -7.96
N LYS A 27 4.52 15.70 -8.17
CA LYS A 27 3.60 16.83 -7.98
C LYS A 27 2.41 16.78 -8.94
N THR A 28 2.61 16.34 -10.18
CA THR A 28 1.57 16.28 -11.23
C THR A 28 0.45 15.32 -10.85
N THR A 29 0.78 14.10 -10.38
CA THR A 29 -0.20 13.13 -9.89
C THR A 29 -1.02 13.70 -8.75
N GLY A 30 -0.37 14.40 -7.81
CA GLY A 30 -1.04 15.03 -6.68
C GLY A 30 -2.03 16.12 -7.09
N VAL A 31 -1.65 16.98 -8.04
CA VAL A 31 -2.55 17.99 -8.60
C VAL A 31 -3.75 17.33 -9.31
N LEU A 32 -3.52 16.28 -10.10
CA LEU A 32 -4.60 15.55 -10.77
C LEU A 32 -5.56 14.89 -9.77
N LEU A 33 -5.05 14.28 -8.69
CA LEU A 33 -5.87 13.73 -7.61
C LEU A 33 -6.73 14.80 -6.95
N LEU A 34 -6.15 15.96 -6.61
CA LEU A 34 -6.89 17.07 -6.00
C LEU A 34 -7.98 17.62 -6.93
N ILE A 35 -7.64 17.90 -8.18
CA ILE A 35 -8.60 18.44 -9.17
C ILE A 35 -9.75 17.44 -9.36
N ASN A 36 -9.43 16.16 -9.53
CA ASN A 36 -10.44 15.13 -9.74
C ASN A 36 -11.34 14.96 -8.50
N MET A 37 -10.75 14.98 -7.31
CA MET A 37 -11.51 14.91 -6.05
C MET A 37 -12.38 16.15 -5.82
N LEU A 38 -11.92 17.34 -6.19
CA LEU A 38 -12.72 18.56 -6.11
C LEU A 38 -13.93 18.50 -7.06
N PHE A 39 -13.75 17.98 -8.28
CA PHE A 39 -14.88 17.75 -9.19
C PHE A 39 -15.86 16.70 -8.66
N CYS A 40 -15.37 15.61 -8.05
CA CYS A 40 -16.23 14.65 -7.34
C CYS A 40 -17.07 15.37 -6.28
N PHE A 41 -16.45 16.21 -5.45
CA PHE A 41 -17.13 16.92 -4.37
C PHE A 41 -18.24 17.85 -4.88
N ILE A 42 -17.95 18.63 -5.92
CA ILE A 42 -18.93 19.52 -6.55
C ILE A 42 -20.10 18.71 -7.14
N LEU A 43 -19.81 17.60 -7.81
CA LEU A 43 -20.85 16.73 -8.39
C LEU A 43 -21.66 16.02 -7.29
N ALA A 44 -21.05 15.64 -6.17
CA ALA A 44 -21.75 15.09 -5.03
C ALA A 44 -22.78 16.09 -4.50
N LEU A 45 -22.41 17.36 -4.31
CA LEU A 45 -23.35 18.43 -3.94
C LEU A 45 -24.50 18.54 -4.95
N ILE A 46 -24.21 18.59 -6.24
CA ILE A 46 -25.24 18.68 -7.30
C ILE A 46 -26.17 17.46 -7.26
N LEU A 47 -25.64 16.26 -7.06
CA LEU A 47 -26.42 15.02 -6.98
C LEU A 47 -27.38 15.06 -5.79
N LEU A 48 -26.94 15.51 -4.62
CA LEU A 48 -27.77 15.62 -3.43
C LEU A 48 -28.96 16.58 -3.61
N PHE A 49 -28.77 17.71 -4.30
CA PHE A 49 -29.83 18.71 -4.48
C PHE A 49 -30.72 18.49 -5.71
N LYS A 50 -30.17 17.96 -6.80
CA LYS A 50 -30.87 17.91 -8.11
C LYS A 50 -31.26 16.50 -8.57
N SER A 51 -30.66 15.44 -8.02
CA SER A 51 -30.94 14.06 -8.42
C SER A 51 -31.66 13.29 -7.31
N LYS A 52 -32.78 12.62 -7.65
CA LYS A 52 -33.52 11.76 -6.70
C LYS A 52 -33.21 10.26 -6.86
N LYS A 53 -32.32 9.89 -7.79
CA LYS A 53 -32.03 8.48 -8.11
C LYS A 53 -30.53 8.27 -8.30
N TYR A 54 -29.85 7.95 -7.20
CA TYR A 54 -28.46 7.49 -7.17
C TYR A 54 -28.31 6.36 -6.15
N ASN A 55 -27.38 5.43 -6.39
CA ASN A 55 -27.12 4.33 -5.48
C ASN A 55 -26.03 4.73 -4.47
N VAL A 56 -26.45 5.14 -3.28
CA VAL A 56 -25.55 5.55 -2.18
C VAL A 56 -24.64 4.41 -1.74
N TYR A 57 -25.14 3.18 -1.71
CA TYR A 57 -24.36 2.03 -1.27
C TYR A 57 -23.12 1.83 -2.14
N LEU A 58 -23.29 1.89 -3.47
CA LEU A 58 -22.19 1.82 -4.43
C LEU A 58 -21.19 2.96 -4.24
N ILE A 59 -21.69 4.20 -4.07
CA ILE A 59 -20.83 5.37 -3.85
C ILE A 59 -19.97 5.19 -2.59
N VAL A 60 -20.59 4.80 -1.47
CA VAL A 60 -19.90 4.59 -0.20
C VAL A 60 -18.86 3.48 -0.31
N THR A 61 -19.15 2.39 -1.03
CA THR A 61 -18.16 1.33 -1.27
C THR A 61 -16.96 1.83 -2.06
N ILE A 62 -17.16 2.59 -3.15
CA ILE A 62 -16.06 3.12 -3.97
C ILE A 62 -15.23 4.17 -3.20
N LEU A 63 -15.88 5.06 -2.45
CA LEU A 63 -15.19 6.05 -1.63
C LEU A 63 -14.39 5.38 -0.51
N SER A 64 -14.98 4.41 0.19
CA SER A 64 -14.26 3.61 1.20
C SER A 64 -13.04 2.95 0.57
N PHE A 65 -13.22 2.23 -0.54
CA PHE A 65 -12.12 1.60 -1.27
C PHE A 65 -11.00 2.60 -1.58
N SER A 66 -11.34 3.79 -2.08
CA SER A 66 -10.37 4.83 -2.46
C SER A 66 -9.60 5.40 -1.26
N ILE A 67 -10.29 5.66 -0.14
CA ILE A 67 -9.69 6.16 1.11
C ILE A 67 -8.59 5.22 1.59
N PHE A 68 -8.81 3.92 1.55
CA PHE A 68 -7.80 2.96 1.98
C PHE A 68 -6.79 2.66 0.88
N TYR A 69 -7.15 2.78 -0.40
CA TYR A 69 -6.24 2.42 -1.49
C TYR A 69 -5.04 3.36 -1.58
N ILE A 70 -5.22 4.63 -1.22
CA ILE A 70 -4.12 5.59 -1.19
C ILE A 70 -2.97 5.15 -0.27
N TYR A 71 -3.23 4.42 0.82
CA TYR A 71 -2.22 3.85 1.71
C TYR A 71 -1.31 2.81 1.04
N TYR A 72 -1.84 2.09 0.05
CA TYR A 72 -1.10 1.08 -0.72
C TYR A 72 -0.54 1.63 -2.04
N SER A 73 -0.74 2.91 -2.32
CA SER A 73 -0.38 3.53 -3.61
C SER A 73 1.07 4.00 -3.64
N GLY A 74 1.64 4.08 -4.84
CA GLY A 74 2.96 4.70 -5.06
C GLY A 74 2.99 6.19 -4.72
N TYR A 75 1.83 6.86 -4.67
CA TYR A 75 1.71 8.26 -4.26
C TYR A 75 2.02 8.52 -2.77
N SER A 76 1.86 7.50 -1.92
CA SER A 76 1.90 7.57 -0.44
C SER A 76 3.27 7.87 0.17
N ASP A 77 4.12 8.58 -0.56
CA ASP A 77 5.42 9.05 -0.09
C ASP A 77 5.24 10.12 1.00
N MET A 78 5.33 9.68 2.25
CA MET A 78 5.18 10.54 3.42
C MET A 78 6.46 11.29 3.76
N ASN A 79 7.50 11.23 2.93
CA ASN A 79 8.66 12.11 3.09
C ASN A 79 8.47 13.46 2.38
N LYS A 80 7.43 13.61 1.55
CA LYS A 80 7.14 14.84 0.81
C LYS A 80 5.93 15.57 1.38
N ASP A 81 6.11 16.81 1.81
CA ASP A 81 5.03 17.57 2.44
C ASP A 81 3.84 17.82 1.51
N PHE A 82 4.09 18.05 0.22
CA PHE A 82 3.01 18.15 -0.77
C PHE A 82 2.19 16.85 -0.87
N ASN A 83 2.85 15.69 -0.81
CA ASN A 83 2.17 14.41 -0.88
C ASN A 83 1.34 14.15 0.38
N LYS A 84 1.89 14.46 1.57
CA LYS A 84 1.16 14.41 2.84
C LYS A 84 -0.11 15.28 2.77
N MET A 85 0.02 16.53 2.32
CA MET A 85 -1.11 17.46 2.23
C MET A 85 -2.21 16.92 1.29
N VAL A 86 -1.84 16.46 0.11
CA VAL A 86 -2.80 15.85 -0.83
C VAL A 86 -3.45 14.59 -0.24
N TYR A 87 -2.68 13.74 0.44
CA TYR A 87 -3.18 12.54 1.11
C TYR A 87 -4.27 12.89 2.13
N TYR A 88 -4.02 13.84 3.02
CA TYR A 88 -4.99 14.25 4.04
C TYR A 88 -6.23 14.93 3.44
N ILE A 89 -6.05 15.82 2.45
CA ILE A 89 -7.19 16.48 1.78
C ILE A 89 -8.06 15.45 1.05
N PHE A 90 -7.45 14.50 0.34
CA PHE A 90 -8.17 13.45 -0.38
C PHE A 90 -9.03 12.61 0.55
N ILE A 91 -8.46 12.17 1.68
CA ILE A 91 -9.18 11.40 2.69
C ILE A 91 -10.30 12.24 3.32
N LEU A 92 -9.99 13.48 3.71
CA LEU A 92 -10.96 14.37 4.33
C LEU A 92 -12.17 14.61 3.43
N LEU A 93 -11.95 14.98 2.16
CA LEU A 93 -13.04 15.21 1.20
C LEU A 93 -13.87 13.93 1.00
N SER A 94 -13.22 12.77 0.91
CA SER A 94 -13.91 11.49 0.72
C SER A 94 -14.79 11.14 1.92
N ILE A 95 -14.30 11.38 3.14
CA ILE A 95 -15.06 11.18 4.37
C ILE A 95 -16.25 12.14 4.44
N VAL A 96 -16.05 13.42 4.10
CA VAL A 96 -17.14 14.41 4.08
C VAL A 96 -18.22 13.99 3.09
N GLU A 97 -17.87 13.54 1.88
CA GLU A 97 -18.83 13.02 0.90
C GLU A 97 -19.64 11.83 1.47
N ILE A 98 -18.95 10.85 2.07
CA ILE A 98 -19.61 9.70 2.71
C ILE A 98 -20.62 10.18 3.76
N ILE A 99 -20.21 11.08 4.68
CA ILE A 99 -21.07 11.61 5.73
C ILE A 99 -22.29 12.32 5.13
N MET A 100 -22.10 13.14 4.10
CA MET A 100 -23.18 13.84 3.42
C MET A 100 -24.21 12.88 2.82
N PHE A 101 -23.75 11.84 2.10
CA PHE A 101 -24.63 10.84 1.52
C PHE A 101 -25.37 10.02 2.58
N ILE A 102 -24.70 9.66 3.68
CA ILE A 102 -25.33 8.98 4.83
C ILE A 102 -26.42 9.87 5.43
N PHE A 103 -26.12 11.14 5.71
CA PHE A 103 -27.05 12.08 6.33
C PHE A 103 -28.34 12.25 5.51
N VAL A 104 -28.20 12.48 4.20
CA VAL A 104 -29.35 12.60 3.30
C VAL A 104 -30.16 11.30 3.28
N LYS A 105 -29.50 10.15 3.22
CA LYS A 105 -30.21 8.86 3.16
C LYS A 105 -30.92 8.50 4.47
N MET A 106 -30.38 8.91 5.61
CA MET A 106 -31.03 8.76 6.91
C MET A 106 -32.28 9.64 7.02
N LYS A 107 -32.22 10.90 6.55
CA LYS A 107 -33.37 11.81 6.53
C LYS A 107 -34.53 11.26 5.69
N GLU A 108 -34.24 10.62 4.56
CA GLU A 108 -35.24 10.01 3.68
C GLU A 108 -35.86 8.73 4.25
N SER A 109 -35.03 7.82 4.77
CA SER A 109 -35.48 6.46 5.09
C SER A 109 -35.92 6.25 6.54
N LYS A 110 -35.43 7.04 7.50
CA LYS A 110 -35.66 6.93 8.97
C LYS A 110 -35.51 5.50 9.54
N LYS A 111 -34.77 4.61 8.85
CA LYS A 111 -34.65 3.18 9.20
C LYS A 111 -33.23 2.86 9.64
N VAL A 112 -33.08 2.26 10.82
CA VAL A 112 -31.80 1.77 11.36
C VAL A 112 -31.12 0.77 10.41
N LYS A 113 -31.91 -0.08 9.73
CA LYS A 113 -31.41 -1.03 8.72
C LYS A 113 -30.62 -0.34 7.60
N THR A 114 -31.02 0.86 7.18
CA THR A 114 -30.31 1.61 6.14
C THR A 114 -28.89 1.95 6.56
N THR A 115 -28.71 2.41 7.81
CA THR A 115 -27.40 2.76 8.36
C THR A 115 -26.51 1.52 8.47
N LEU A 116 -27.04 0.40 8.94
CA LEU A 116 -26.30 -0.87 9.01
C LEU A 116 -25.78 -1.31 7.63
N TYR A 117 -26.61 -1.21 6.58
CA TYR A 117 -26.16 -1.54 5.22
C TYR A 117 -25.07 -0.59 4.71
N LEU A 118 -25.11 0.70 5.06
CA LEU A 118 -24.05 1.65 4.69
C LEU A 118 -22.73 1.34 5.38
N CYS A 119 -22.77 0.98 6.67
CA CYS A 119 -21.60 0.49 7.40
C CYS A 119 -21.03 -0.78 6.74
N PHE A 120 -21.90 -1.73 6.37
CA PHE A 120 -21.47 -2.93 5.65
C PHE A 120 -20.81 -2.59 4.31
N CYS A 121 -21.37 -1.65 3.53
CA CYS A 121 -20.78 -1.19 2.26
C CYS A 121 -19.40 -0.54 2.45
N PHE A 122 -19.22 0.21 3.53
CA PHE A 122 -17.94 0.80 3.91
C PHE A 122 -16.91 -0.30 4.25
N ILE A 123 -17.28 -1.25 5.12
CA ILE A 123 -16.42 -2.37 5.53
C ILE A 123 -16.07 -3.26 4.32
N ALA A 124 -17.04 -3.52 3.44
CA ALA A 124 -16.84 -4.31 2.23
C ALA A 124 -15.76 -3.69 1.32
N GLY A 125 -15.71 -2.36 1.20
CA GLY A 125 -14.64 -1.66 0.47
C GLY A 125 -13.24 -1.95 1.03
N ILE A 126 -13.11 -1.99 2.37
CA ILE A 126 -11.84 -2.31 3.06
C ILE A 126 -11.43 -3.76 2.79
N LEU A 127 -12.36 -4.70 3.00
CA LEU A 127 -12.09 -6.12 2.83
C LEU A 127 -11.71 -6.44 1.38
N PHE A 128 -12.44 -5.85 0.42
CA PHE A 128 -12.15 -6.02 -1.00
C PHE A 128 -10.78 -5.47 -1.39
N LEU A 129 -10.37 -4.33 -0.83
CA LEU A 129 -9.04 -3.78 -1.06
C LEU A 129 -7.92 -4.68 -0.50
N ARG A 130 -8.10 -5.21 0.71
CA ARG A 130 -7.13 -6.14 1.31
C ARG A 130 -7.01 -7.40 0.45
N PHE A 131 -8.14 -7.94 0.01
CA PHE A 131 -8.18 -9.06 -0.93
C PHE A 131 -7.40 -8.75 -2.22
N LEU A 132 -7.64 -7.60 -2.84
CA LEU A 132 -6.95 -7.21 -4.07
C LEU A 132 -5.44 -7.07 -3.88
N ASN A 133 -4.98 -6.35 -2.85
CA ASN A 133 -3.55 -6.17 -2.59
C ASN A 133 -2.84 -7.51 -2.26
N ASN A 134 -3.52 -8.41 -1.56
CA ASN A 134 -2.90 -9.65 -1.08
C ASN A 134 -2.92 -10.79 -2.10
N TYR A 135 -3.90 -10.84 -3.01
CA TYR A 135 -4.09 -12.01 -3.87
C TYR A 135 -4.08 -11.70 -5.37
N TYR A 136 -4.39 -10.47 -5.79
CA TYR A 136 -4.68 -10.18 -7.21
C TYR A 136 -3.84 -9.10 -7.85
N GLN A 137 -3.27 -8.19 -7.08
CA GLN A 137 -2.46 -7.14 -7.66
C GLN A 137 -1.13 -7.71 -8.15
N GLU A 138 -0.87 -7.46 -9.43
CA GLU A 138 0.47 -7.55 -10.01
C GLU A 138 1.45 -6.74 -9.15
N PRO A 139 2.72 -7.16 -9.07
CA PRO A 139 3.75 -6.41 -8.38
C PRO A 139 3.71 -4.94 -8.81
N LYS A 140 3.59 -4.03 -7.85
CA LYS A 140 3.47 -2.61 -8.16
C LYS A 140 4.80 -2.05 -8.58
N LYS A 141 4.76 -1.22 -9.60
CA LYS A 141 5.88 -0.35 -9.95
C LYS A 141 5.87 0.88 -9.05
N ILE A 142 6.91 1.04 -8.25
CA ILE A 142 7.06 2.17 -7.32
C ILE A 142 8.35 2.92 -7.64
N VAL A 143 8.21 4.24 -7.79
CA VAL A 143 9.37 5.12 -7.95
C VAL A 143 9.75 5.71 -6.61
N TYR A 144 10.88 5.26 -6.10
CA TYR A 144 11.52 5.79 -4.91
C TYR A 144 12.39 7.00 -5.29
N SER A 145 12.15 8.13 -4.64
CA SER A 145 12.94 9.35 -4.83
C SER A 145 13.42 9.85 -3.49
N THR A 146 14.64 10.39 -3.42
CA THR A 146 15.18 11.02 -2.21
C THR A 146 15.46 12.50 -2.49
N ARG A 147 15.08 13.36 -1.53
CA ARG A 147 15.51 14.76 -1.45
C ARG A 147 16.28 15.03 -0.15
N ILE A 148 16.59 13.97 0.59
CA ILE A 148 17.16 14.05 1.93
C ILE A 148 18.67 14.04 1.77
N THR A 149 19.32 15.07 2.31
CA THR A 149 20.75 15.35 2.14
C THR A 149 21.55 15.15 3.42
N SER A 150 20.88 14.97 4.56
CA SER A 150 21.50 14.80 5.87
C SER A 150 20.58 13.99 6.77
N LEU A 151 21.16 13.22 7.68
CA LEU A 151 20.48 12.46 8.74
C LEU A 151 21.20 12.72 10.06
N LYS A 152 20.45 12.74 11.15
CA LYS A 152 20.99 12.92 12.51
C LYS A 152 21.53 11.62 13.07
N ASP A 153 20.81 10.53 12.86
CA ASP A 153 21.12 9.22 13.45
C ASP A 153 20.45 8.06 12.69
N LYS A 154 20.62 6.83 13.23
CA LYS A 154 20.00 5.60 12.70
C LYS A 154 18.47 5.58 12.86
N GLN A 155 17.92 6.24 13.87
CA GLN A 155 16.47 6.24 14.12
C GLN A 155 15.76 7.11 13.07
N GLU A 156 16.32 8.28 12.74
CA GLU A 156 15.80 9.13 11.67
C GLU A 156 15.85 8.42 10.31
N MET A 157 16.90 7.63 10.05
CA MET A 157 16.97 6.76 8.87
C MET A 157 15.78 5.80 8.81
N LEU A 158 15.50 5.07 9.89
CA LEU A 158 14.38 4.11 9.93
C LEU A 158 13.03 4.81 9.75
N GLU A 159 12.84 5.97 10.36
CA GLU A 159 11.63 6.76 10.16
C GLU A 159 11.42 7.16 8.68
N ILE A 160 12.49 7.59 8.01
CA ILE A 160 12.44 8.00 6.61
C ILE A 160 12.13 6.81 5.70
N ILE A 161 12.76 5.66 5.96
CA ILE A 161 12.47 4.42 5.23
C ILE A 161 11.01 4.03 5.47
N GLY A 162 10.54 3.99 6.72
CA GLY A 162 9.16 3.66 7.06
C GLY A 162 8.11 4.58 6.43
N LYS A 163 8.47 5.83 6.09
CA LYS A 163 7.61 6.80 5.40
C LYS A 163 7.59 6.66 3.87
N MET A 164 8.39 5.77 3.29
CA MET A 164 8.42 5.54 1.83
C MET A 164 7.16 4.81 1.32
N PRO A 165 6.79 5.00 0.04
CA PRO A 165 5.65 4.30 -0.56
C PRO A 165 5.82 2.78 -0.50
N GLY A 166 4.74 2.07 -0.15
CA GLY A 166 4.74 0.61 -0.10
C GLY A 166 5.43 0.01 1.13
N ILE A 167 6.13 0.79 1.96
CA ILE A 167 6.78 0.31 3.18
C ILE A 167 5.81 0.37 4.35
N LYS A 168 5.66 -0.75 5.06
CA LYS A 168 4.85 -0.92 6.26
C LYS A 168 5.65 -0.59 7.51
N SER A 169 6.85 -1.16 7.63
CA SER A 169 7.79 -0.92 8.72
C SER A 169 9.23 -1.10 8.24
N ALA A 170 10.16 -0.50 8.99
CA ALA A 170 11.59 -0.67 8.83
C ALA A 170 12.21 -0.73 10.21
N ASP A 171 12.93 -1.80 10.50
CA ASP A 171 13.47 -2.10 11.83
C ASP A 171 14.94 -2.51 11.72
N ILE A 172 15.73 -2.22 12.76
CA ILE A 172 17.11 -2.71 12.87
C ILE A 172 17.11 -3.88 13.85
N ILE A 173 17.80 -4.94 13.43
CA ILE A 173 18.13 -6.08 14.29
C ILE A 173 19.63 -5.99 14.56
N GLU A 174 20.00 -5.50 15.75
CA GLU A 174 21.37 -5.55 16.25
C GLU A 174 21.61 -6.93 16.91
N ASP A 175 22.82 -7.47 16.81
CA ASP A 175 23.21 -8.71 17.50
C ASP A 175 22.44 -9.99 17.07
N TYR A 176 22.44 -10.30 15.76
CA TYR A 176 21.84 -11.53 15.22
C TYR A 176 22.44 -12.84 15.79
N GLU A 177 23.69 -12.80 16.26
CA GLU A 177 24.35 -13.94 16.92
C GLU A 177 23.97 -14.08 18.41
N LYS A 178 23.59 -12.99 19.09
CA LYS A 178 23.26 -12.98 20.53
C LYS A 178 21.76 -13.06 20.84
N SER A 179 20.90 -12.87 19.83
CA SER A 179 19.45 -13.06 19.95
C SER A 179 19.07 -14.54 19.97
N SER A 180 19.57 -15.28 20.97
CA SER A 180 19.13 -16.64 21.31
C SER A 180 17.82 -16.69 22.12
N LEU A 181 17.20 -15.53 22.39
CA LEU A 181 16.02 -15.40 23.23
C LEU A 181 14.77 -15.02 22.43
N SER A 182 13.77 -15.90 22.48
CA SER A 182 12.46 -15.91 21.78
C SER A 182 12.45 -16.40 20.32
N TYR A 183 12.90 -17.64 20.16
CA TYR A 183 12.89 -18.44 18.92
C TYR A 183 11.49 -18.95 18.48
N GLU A 184 10.37 -18.47 19.02
CA GLU A 184 9.04 -18.99 18.64
C GLU A 184 8.16 -18.02 17.85
N ASP A 185 8.33 -16.69 17.97
CA ASP A 185 7.42 -15.72 17.31
C ASP A 185 8.03 -14.95 16.12
N ASN A 186 9.37 -14.89 16.01
CA ASN A 186 10.08 -14.12 14.97
C ASN A 186 10.75 -14.99 13.88
N VAL A 187 10.50 -16.31 13.87
CA VAL A 187 11.36 -17.30 13.20
C VAL A 187 11.03 -17.60 11.73
N TYR A 188 9.91 -17.13 11.20
CA TYR A 188 9.57 -17.43 9.79
C TYR A 188 10.35 -16.61 8.74
N TYR A 189 11.05 -15.56 9.16
CA TYR A 189 11.61 -14.56 8.26
C TYR A 189 12.93 -14.95 7.59
N HIS A 190 13.77 -15.71 8.29
CA HIS A 190 15.20 -15.82 7.97
C HIS A 190 15.73 -17.27 7.88
N TYR A 191 14.87 -18.27 8.13
CA TYR A 191 15.29 -19.65 8.39
C TYR A 191 16.05 -20.30 7.23
N ASN A 192 15.77 -19.92 5.97
CA ASN A 192 16.36 -20.57 4.81
C ASN A 192 17.75 -20.04 4.40
N PHE A 193 18.26 -18.98 5.03
CA PHE A 193 19.51 -18.34 4.57
C PHE A 193 20.62 -18.27 5.63
N LYS A 194 20.35 -18.74 6.87
CA LYS A 194 21.30 -18.65 7.99
C LYS A 194 22.56 -19.52 7.79
N GLU A 195 22.46 -20.62 7.06
CA GLU A 195 23.59 -21.55 6.86
C GLU A 195 24.55 -21.17 5.72
N SER A 196 24.23 -20.17 4.89
CA SER A 196 25.02 -19.84 3.68
C SER A 196 25.49 -18.39 3.58
N LEU A 197 25.09 -17.52 4.52
CA LEU A 197 25.43 -16.10 4.47
C LEU A 197 26.47 -15.75 5.54
N GLU A 198 27.48 -14.99 5.13
CA GLU A 198 28.49 -14.42 6.04
C GLU A 198 27.80 -13.58 7.15
N PRO A 199 28.39 -13.52 8.36
CA PRO A 199 27.91 -12.65 9.43
C PRO A 199 27.87 -11.20 8.93
N SER A 200 26.85 -10.44 9.32
CA SER A 200 26.70 -9.01 9.01
C SER A 200 26.74 -8.21 10.30
N ASP A 201 27.31 -7.00 10.26
CA ASP A 201 27.41 -6.10 11.41
C ASP A 201 26.04 -5.56 11.83
N LEU A 202 25.14 -5.36 10.85
CA LEU A 202 23.81 -4.79 11.07
C LEU A 202 22.79 -5.39 10.10
N ILE A 203 21.59 -5.66 10.58
CA ILE A 203 20.45 -6.07 9.75
C ILE A 203 19.37 -4.99 9.76
N ILE A 204 18.89 -4.60 8.58
CA ILE A 204 17.70 -3.77 8.38
C ILE A 204 16.61 -4.65 7.77
N ASP A 205 15.52 -4.86 8.50
CA ASP A 205 14.33 -5.57 8.02
C ASP A 205 13.29 -4.56 7.50
N ILE A 206 12.77 -4.81 6.30
CA ILE A 206 11.84 -3.93 5.60
C ILE A 206 10.59 -4.72 5.25
N SER A 207 9.50 -4.41 5.94
CA SER A 207 8.20 -5.00 5.64
C SER A 207 7.44 -4.17 4.61
N LEU A 208 6.98 -4.82 3.53
CA LEU A 208 6.16 -4.20 2.49
C LEU A 208 4.66 -4.44 2.71
N LYS A 209 3.87 -3.40 2.45
CA LYS A 209 2.39 -3.40 2.50
C LYS A 209 1.75 -4.22 1.38
N THR A 210 2.48 -4.44 0.28
CA THR A 210 1.99 -5.04 -0.96
C THR A 210 3.18 -5.57 -1.76
N LEU A 211 2.91 -6.37 -2.79
CA LEU A 211 3.96 -6.81 -3.71
C LEU A 211 4.47 -5.65 -4.56
N VAL A 212 5.79 -5.61 -4.74
CA VAL A 212 6.50 -4.58 -5.49
C VAL A 212 7.41 -5.30 -6.48
N ASP A 213 7.51 -4.79 -7.71
CA ASP A 213 8.34 -5.41 -8.75
C ASP A 213 9.85 -5.32 -8.43
N ASP A 214 10.64 -6.22 -8.99
CA ASP A 214 12.08 -6.31 -8.70
C ASP A 214 12.85 -5.03 -9.06
N THR A 215 12.44 -4.34 -10.13
CA THR A 215 13.09 -3.07 -10.52
C THR A 215 12.89 -1.99 -9.46
N SER A 216 11.70 -1.95 -8.88
CA SER A 216 11.32 -1.04 -7.81
C SER A 216 11.99 -1.45 -6.49
N LEU A 217 12.11 -2.75 -6.20
CA LEU A 217 12.86 -3.27 -5.04
C LEU A 217 14.35 -2.93 -5.11
N ASP A 218 14.97 -3.08 -6.28
CA ASP A 218 16.34 -2.66 -6.51
C ASP A 218 16.48 -1.15 -6.29
N SER A 219 15.58 -0.36 -6.88
CA SER A 219 15.57 1.09 -6.65
C SER A 219 15.41 1.44 -5.17
N LEU A 220 14.62 0.69 -4.41
CA LEU A 220 14.46 0.88 -2.96
C LEU A 220 15.78 0.62 -2.24
N ALA A 221 16.43 -0.52 -2.51
CA ALA A 221 17.71 -0.88 -1.91
C ALA A 221 18.78 0.19 -2.16
N TYR A 222 18.87 0.71 -3.40
CA TYR A 222 19.74 1.85 -3.72
C TYR A 222 19.40 3.15 -2.99
N LYS A 223 18.12 3.40 -2.65
CA LYS A 223 17.79 4.58 -1.82
C LYS A 223 18.20 4.38 -0.38
N ILE A 224 18.01 3.17 0.15
CA ILE A 224 18.37 2.83 1.52
C ILE A 224 19.88 2.88 1.71
N GLN A 225 20.65 2.39 0.74
CA GLN A 225 22.09 2.57 0.67
C GLN A 225 22.51 4.03 0.92
N LYS A 226 21.86 4.99 0.26
CA LYS A 226 22.16 6.42 0.44
C LYS A 226 21.88 6.88 1.87
N TYR A 227 20.86 6.34 2.53
CA TYR A 227 20.57 6.68 3.92
C TYR A 227 21.54 6.04 4.90
N ILE A 228 21.93 4.78 4.68
CA ILE A 228 22.98 4.11 5.47
C ILE A 228 24.27 4.94 5.43
N LYS A 229 24.64 5.42 4.24
CA LYS A 229 25.77 6.33 4.05
C LYS A 229 25.61 7.65 4.83
N LEU A 230 24.46 8.31 4.68
CA LEU A 230 24.17 9.56 5.39
C LEU A 230 24.13 9.40 6.92
N SER A 231 23.90 8.19 7.43
CA SER A 231 23.94 7.84 8.85
C SER A 231 25.32 7.38 9.34
N GLY A 232 26.36 7.41 8.49
CA GLY A 232 27.74 7.08 8.86
C GLY A 232 28.03 5.58 8.99
N LEU A 233 27.17 4.72 8.45
CA LEU A 233 27.28 3.24 8.54
C LEU A 233 27.86 2.63 7.26
N GLU A 234 28.67 3.38 6.52
CA GLU A 234 29.19 2.98 5.22
C GLU A 234 30.26 1.89 5.28
N ASN A 235 30.98 1.79 6.40
CA ASN A 235 32.04 0.80 6.61
C ASN A 235 31.49 -0.54 7.16
N ASP A 236 30.32 -0.49 7.81
CA ASP A 236 29.65 -1.66 8.37
C ASP A 236 29.11 -2.53 7.23
N LEU A 237 29.19 -3.86 7.38
CA LEU A 237 28.46 -4.78 6.52
C LEU A 237 26.98 -4.78 6.91
N VAL A 238 26.20 -3.97 6.21
CA VAL A 238 24.75 -3.84 6.43
C VAL A 238 23.98 -4.77 5.51
N ARG A 239 23.20 -5.68 6.08
CA ARG A 239 22.30 -6.56 5.33
C ARG A 239 20.87 -6.04 5.37
N ILE A 240 20.25 -5.91 4.20
CA ILE A 240 18.87 -5.47 4.03
C ILE A 240 18.02 -6.69 3.66
N TYR A 241 17.06 -7.02 4.52
CA TYR A 241 16.01 -7.99 4.22
C TYR A 241 14.75 -7.24 3.79
N ILE A 242 14.20 -7.63 2.65
CA ILE A 242 12.90 -7.12 2.20
C ILE A 242 11.89 -8.26 2.24
N VAL A 243 10.81 -8.06 2.97
CA VAL A 243 9.78 -9.05 3.26
C VAL A 243 8.40 -8.47 2.98
N THR A 244 7.38 -9.32 2.90
CA THR A 244 5.98 -8.88 2.83
C THR A 244 5.11 -9.74 3.74
N ASP A 245 4.07 -9.13 4.31
CA ASP A 245 3.05 -9.86 5.09
C ASP A 245 2.36 -10.96 4.27
N ARG A 246 2.37 -10.86 2.92
CA ARG A 246 1.79 -11.87 2.03
C ARG A 246 2.57 -13.20 2.06
N ASP A 247 3.87 -13.16 2.34
CA ASP A 247 4.75 -14.29 2.02
C ASP A 247 5.17 -15.07 3.26
N ASP A 248 4.27 -15.20 4.24
CA ASP A 248 4.58 -15.71 5.58
C ASP A 248 5.85 -15.07 6.12
N ARG A 249 6.03 -13.78 5.82
CA ARG A 249 7.18 -12.97 6.26
C ARG A 249 8.54 -13.47 5.73
N ARG A 250 8.58 -14.36 4.74
CA ARG A 250 9.82 -14.80 4.07
C ARG A 250 10.46 -13.66 3.27
N ALA A 251 11.78 -13.64 3.24
CA ALA A 251 12.56 -12.74 2.39
C ALA A 251 12.16 -12.87 0.91
N ILE A 252 11.88 -11.73 0.29
CA ILE A 252 11.66 -11.57 -1.15
C ILE A 252 13.01 -11.28 -1.80
N ASN A 253 13.70 -10.23 -1.33
CA ASN A 253 15.05 -9.86 -1.77
C ASN A 253 15.96 -9.63 -0.56
N ILE A 254 17.24 -9.97 -0.73
CA ILE A 254 18.29 -9.75 0.27
C ILE A 254 19.46 -9.04 -0.41
N TYR A 255 19.91 -7.95 0.19
CA TYR A 255 21.04 -7.16 -0.28
C TYR A 255 22.08 -7.00 0.84
N ASP A 256 23.35 -7.07 0.49
CA ASP A 256 24.45 -6.64 1.37
C ASP A 256 24.99 -5.30 0.87
N PHE A 257 25.27 -4.41 1.79
CA PHE A 257 25.90 -3.12 1.54
C PHE A 257 27.15 -2.94 2.39
N GLN A 258 28.24 -2.54 1.74
CA GLN A 258 29.48 -2.15 2.42
C GLN A 258 30.35 -1.31 1.46
N ASN A 259 30.96 -0.24 1.95
CA ASN A 259 31.93 0.59 1.22
C ASN A 259 31.43 1.00 -0.18
N ASP A 260 30.25 1.62 -0.26
CA ASP A 260 29.59 2.03 -1.52
C ASP A 260 29.16 0.90 -2.47
N ASN A 261 29.46 -0.37 -2.14
CA ASN A 261 29.08 -1.53 -2.94
C ASN A 261 27.77 -2.15 -2.46
N ILE A 262 26.88 -2.47 -3.39
CA ILE A 262 25.68 -3.27 -3.13
C ILE A 262 25.80 -4.63 -3.81
N LYS A 263 25.60 -5.70 -3.06
CA LYS A 263 25.61 -7.08 -3.55
C LYS A 263 24.23 -7.69 -3.36
N VAL A 264 23.64 -8.15 -4.45
CA VAL A 264 22.41 -8.95 -4.40
C VAL A 264 22.76 -10.34 -3.89
N ARG A 265 22.24 -10.73 -2.73
CA ARG A 265 22.43 -12.08 -2.16
C ARG A 265 21.32 -13.02 -2.57
N TYR A 266 20.10 -12.50 -2.66
CA TYR A 266 18.94 -13.28 -3.05
C TYR A 266 17.91 -12.39 -3.72
N LYS A 267 17.31 -12.92 -4.79
CA LYS A 267 16.09 -12.40 -5.40
C LYS A 267 15.17 -13.57 -5.63
N ARG A 268 13.94 -13.44 -5.17
CA ARG A 268 12.91 -14.43 -5.40
C ARG A 268 12.50 -14.39 -6.87
N THR A 269 12.47 -15.56 -7.51
CA THR A 269 12.08 -15.71 -8.91
C THR A 269 10.57 -15.86 -9.13
N GLU A 270 9.79 -16.26 -8.12
CA GLU A 270 8.33 -16.43 -8.23
C GLU A 270 7.58 -15.91 -6.99
N PRO A 271 6.46 -15.17 -7.15
CA PRO A 271 5.67 -14.68 -6.02
C PRO A 271 4.99 -15.84 -5.27
N TYR A 272 5.22 -15.93 -3.96
CA TYR A 272 4.56 -16.92 -3.12
C TYR A 272 3.08 -16.57 -2.95
N ILE A 273 2.21 -17.57 -3.09
CA ILE A 273 0.78 -17.44 -2.84
C ILE A 273 0.55 -18.11 -1.48
N ALA A 274 0.59 -17.33 -0.40
CA ALA A 274 0.30 -17.88 0.92
C ALA A 274 -1.08 -18.54 0.96
N GLY A 275 -1.11 -19.71 1.60
CA GLY A 275 -2.28 -20.56 1.78
C GLY A 275 -3.45 -19.79 2.40
N SER A 276 -4.52 -19.69 1.63
CA SER A 276 -5.67 -18.84 1.86
C SER A 276 -6.65 -19.41 2.89
N SER A 277 -7.30 -18.52 3.64
CA SER A 277 -8.52 -18.82 4.40
C SER A 277 -9.62 -19.44 3.48
N PRO A 278 -10.56 -20.23 4.00
CA PRO A 278 -11.57 -20.93 3.19
C PRO A 278 -12.40 -20.00 2.28
N LEU A 279 -12.74 -18.79 2.75
CA LEU A 279 -13.43 -17.78 1.95
C LEU A 279 -12.54 -17.26 0.81
N LEU A 280 -11.26 -17.08 1.11
CA LEU A 280 -10.23 -16.65 0.17
C LEU A 280 -9.95 -17.69 -0.91
N ASN A 281 -10.10 -18.99 -0.60
CA ASN A 281 -10.03 -20.09 -1.59
C ASN A 281 -11.20 -20.06 -2.59
N ILE A 282 -12.41 -19.75 -2.12
CA ILE A 282 -13.58 -19.67 -3.00
C ILE A 282 -13.44 -18.48 -3.97
N PHE A 283 -13.01 -17.33 -3.47
CA PHE A 283 -12.75 -16.17 -4.32
C PHE A 283 -11.51 -16.36 -5.20
N SER A 284 -10.47 -17.07 -4.74
CA SER A 284 -9.31 -17.40 -5.57
C SER A 284 -9.68 -18.31 -6.75
N LEU A 285 -10.49 -19.33 -6.47
CA LEU A 285 -11.04 -20.25 -7.47
C LEU A 285 -11.92 -19.54 -8.49
N ALA A 286 -12.84 -18.68 -8.03
CA ALA A 286 -13.74 -17.94 -8.93
C ALA A 286 -12.99 -17.08 -9.95
N VAL A 287 -11.87 -16.44 -9.58
CA VAL A 287 -11.11 -15.64 -10.55
C VAL A 287 -10.14 -16.48 -11.37
N LYS A 288 -9.59 -17.58 -10.85
CA LYS A 288 -8.84 -18.55 -11.68
C LYS A 288 -9.70 -19.05 -12.84
N ILE A 289 -10.98 -19.36 -12.56
CA ILE A 289 -11.99 -19.68 -13.57
C ILE A 289 -12.19 -18.52 -14.55
N LEU A 290 -12.35 -17.29 -14.06
CA LEU A 290 -12.54 -16.10 -14.93
C LEU A 290 -11.33 -15.76 -15.81
N LYS A 291 -10.11 -16.07 -15.34
CA LYS A 291 -8.87 -15.84 -16.10
C LYS A 291 -8.56 -16.98 -17.08
N GLY A 292 -9.38 -18.04 -17.12
CA GLY A 292 -9.09 -19.24 -17.93
C GLY A 292 -7.87 -20.02 -17.43
N VAL A 293 -7.39 -19.74 -16.21
CA VAL A 293 -6.25 -20.43 -15.59
C VAL A 293 -6.81 -21.59 -14.77
N VAL A 294 -7.37 -22.56 -15.47
CA VAL A 294 -7.55 -23.91 -14.93
C VAL A 294 -6.67 -24.78 -15.81
N SER A 295 -5.45 -25.07 -15.34
CA SER A 295 -4.69 -26.19 -15.89
C SER A 295 -5.44 -27.46 -15.50
N GLU A 296 -5.64 -28.31 -16.50
CA GLU A 296 -6.20 -29.65 -16.35
C GLU A 296 -5.46 -30.42 -15.23
N TYR A 297 -6.25 -31.19 -14.49
CA TYR A 297 -5.82 -32.03 -13.37
C TYR A 297 -4.73 -33.03 -13.74
#